data_AF-A0A848YYW1-F1
#
_entry.id   AF-A0A848YYW1-F1
#
_cell.length_a   1.000
_cell.length_b   1.000
_cell.length_c   1.000
_cell.angle_alpha   90.00
_cell.angle_beta   90.00
_cell.angle_gamma   90.00
#
_symmetry.space_group_name_H-M   'P 1'
#
loop_
_entity.id
_entity.type
_entity.pdbx_description
1 polymer ?
#
loop_
_entity_poly.entity_id
_entity_poly.type
_entity_poly.pdbx_seq_one_letter_code
_entity_poly.pdbx_strand_id
1 'polypeptide(L)'
;MGTEPHEAVFRRERRGVWLLVSMGLALIAITWAAGHWNLDRTISGYFFGGDKGWYLKHDQPWWFLYRFGTIPGLILSLSALTVCYLGMVKTGFSPYRRHALVVLLTAVIGGGVLVNAVLKTYWGRPRPREIVEFSGEAGFLQPNQRGNPGQGQSFPCGHCTMGFVFIPLFYLYRRHKTIAIAGGTFGLVYGGILGAARIVQGAHFFTDVIWSLGIIAMVAVALNDLLLPRVSSLFWVDGVQHRKKKYALTATMIVLALLMTMLYLTRRPFFEADMYALSIGPDTRAIIIRSDLNIRSKTLRFTPREKGRISIQTQGFGWINAALQLKHQQKQDGQNLVVTLNSMTKGYFSELNQGVTIILPEDVQDRVSVRLETFR
;
A
#
# COMPACT_ATOMS: atom_id res chain seq x y z
N MET A 1 -9.28 13.38 40.97
CA MET A 1 -7.85 13.74 40.82
C MET A 1 -7.63 14.29 39.41
N GLY A 2 -7.33 15.58 39.35
CA GLY A 2 -6.71 16.33 38.24
C GLY A 2 -7.38 16.28 36.86
N THR A 3 -8.44 17.05 36.63
CA THR A 3 -8.67 17.59 35.28
C THR A 3 -7.40 18.34 34.87
N GLU A 4 -6.81 18.05 33.70
CA GLU A 4 -5.72 18.88 33.18
C GLU A 4 -6.20 20.34 33.22
N PRO A 5 -5.42 21.29 33.78
CA PRO A 5 -5.84 22.68 33.82
C PRO A 5 -6.21 23.13 32.42
N HIS A 6 -7.29 23.91 32.27
CA HIS A 6 -7.78 24.37 30.97
C HIS A 6 -6.66 24.99 30.10
N GLU A 7 -5.73 25.70 30.75
CA GLU A 7 -4.55 26.28 30.12
C GLU A 7 -3.56 25.23 29.54
N ALA A 8 -3.40 24.09 30.22
CA ALA A 8 -2.54 22.99 29.77
C ALA A 8 -3.14 22.28 28.53
N VAL A 9 -4.46 22.08 28.51
CA VAL A 9 -5.17 21.53 27.34
C VAL A 9 -5.02 22.48 26.16
N PHE A 10 -5.28 23.78 26.36
CA PHE A 10 -5.15 24.79 25.31
C PHE A 10 -3.73 24.90 24.75
N ARG A 11 -2.71 24.87 25.62
CA ARG A 11 -1.29 24.89 25.22
C ARG A 11 -0.94 23.66 24.37
N ARG A 12 -1.47 22.49 24.75
CA ARG A 12 -1.28 21.24 24.01
C ARG A 12 -1.97 21.28 22.64
N GLU A 13 -3.20 21.78 22.57
CA GLU A 13 -3.93 21.93 21.31
C GLU A 13 -3.20 22.86 20.35
N ARG A 14 -2.78 24.04 20.85
CA ARG A 14 -2.00 25.01 20.07
C ARG A 14 -0.71 24.37 19.54
N ARG A 15 0.02 23.62 20.37
CA ARG A 15 1.19 22.85 19.93
C ARG A 15 0.83 21.84 18.84
N GLY A 16 -0.25 21.09 19.01
CA GLY A 16 -0.74 20.12 18.03
C GLY A 16 -1.03 20.74 16.68
N VAL A 17 -1.71 21.89 16.65
CA VAL A 17 -1.99 22.64 15.41
C VAL A 17 -0.68 23.08 14.74
N TRP A 18 0.26 23.68 15.48
CA TRP A 18 1.54 24.08 14.92
C TRP A 18 2.35 22.91 14.37
N LEU A 19 2.31 21.75 15.03
CA LEU A 19 2.94 20.52 14.53
C LEU A 19 2.29 20.05 13.22
N LEU A 20 0.95 20.05 13.13
CA LEU A 20 0.27 19.66 11.90
C LEU A 20 0.57 20.60 10.74
N VAL A 21 0.58 21.91 10.99
CA VAL A 21 0.91 22.92 9.99
C VAL A 21 2.37 22.77 9.54
N SER A 22 3.31 22.64 10.48
CA SER A 22 4.73 22.51 10.13
C SER A 22 5.01 21.22 9.36
N MET A 23 4.39 20.11 9.74
CA MET A 23 4.49 18.84 9.02
C MET A 23 3.87 18.93 7.62
N GLY A 24 2.70 19.56 7.47
CA GLY A 24 2.07 19.80 6.18
C GLY A 24 2.94 20.65 5.25
N LEU A 25 3.49 21.75 5.77
CA LEU A 25 4.42 22.60 5.03
C LEU A 25 5.70 21.85 4.65
N ALA A 26 6.24 21.01 5.55
CA ALA A 26 7.40 20.18 5.26
C ALA A 26 7.11 19.17 4.14
N LEU A 27 5.94 18.51 4.13
CA LEU A 27 5.54 17.60 3.06
C LEU A 27 5.39 18.31 1.70
N ILE A 28 4.83 19.52 1.70
CA ILE A 28 4.72 20.35 0.49
C ILE A 28 6.12 20.74 0.00
N ALA A 29 6.99 21.23 0.88
CA ALA A 29 8.36 21.60 0.55
C ALA A 29 9.16 20.41 0.01
N ILE A 30 9.08 19.24 0.66
CA ILE A 30 9.73 18.01 0.20
C ILE A 30 9.17 17.57 -1.16
N THR A 31 7.87 17.66 -1.38
CA THR A 31 7.25 17.31 -2.67
C THR A 31 7.75 18.23 -3.78
N TRP A 32 7.80 19.53 -3.52
CA TRP A 32 8.34 20.52 -4.47
C TRP A 32 9.80 20.23 -4.80
N ALA A 33 10.64 20.02 -3.78
CA ALA A 33 12.06 19.71 -3.98
C ALA A 33 12.26 18.39 -4.73
N ALA A 34 11.48 17.35 -4.39
CA ALA A 34 11.52 16.07 -5.08
C ALA A 34 11.12 16.20 -6.56
N GLY A 35 10.13 17.04 -6.87
CA GLY A 35 9.75 17.37 -8.24
C GLY A 35 10.85 18.13 -8.98
N HIS A 36 11.44 19.15 -8.34
CA HIS A 36 12.50 19.99 -8.92
C HIS A 36 13.75 19.18 -9.30
N TRP A 37 14.18 18.24 -8.44
CA TRP A 37 15.34 17.38 -8.69
C TRP A 37 15.01 16.01 -9.29
N ASN A 38 13.76 15.78 -9.70
CA ASN A 38 13.29 14.50 -10.25
C ASN A 38 13.60 13.27 -9.34
N LEU A 39 13.63 13.47 -8.02
CA LEU A 39 14.11 12.46 -7.05
C LEU A 39 13.39 11.12 -7.19
N ASP A 40 12.08 11.14 -7.40
CA ASP A 40 11.29 9.92 -7.53
C ASP A 40 11.76 9.02 -8.69
N ARG A 41 12.04 9.62 -9.85
CA ARG A 41 12.53 8.90 -11.03
C ARG A 41 14.00 8.52 -10.86
N THR A 42 14.84 9.45 -10.40
CA THR A 42 16.28 9.18 -10.19
C THR A 42 16.50 8.03 -9.22
N ILE A 43 15.85 8.05 -8.06
CA ILE A 43 15.99 7.01 -7.03
C ILE A 43 15.47 5.66 -7.55
N SER A 44 14.31 5.66 -8.21
CA SER A 44 13.74 4.43 -8.77
C SER A 44 14.62 3.84 -9.89
N GLY A 45 15.27 4.70 -10.68
CA GLY A 45 16.12 4.31 -11.80
C GLY A 45 17.36 3.52 -11.40
N TYR A 46 17.90 3.70 -10.19
CA TYR A 46 19.01 2.89 -9.70
C TYR A 46 18.67 1.38 -9.56
N PHE A 47 17.39 1.03 -9.49
CA PHE A 47 16.92 -0.34 -9.32
C PHE A 47 16.30 -0.94 -10.59
N PHE A 48 16.30 -0.19 -11.69
CA PHE A 48 15.78 -0.65 -12.98
C PHE A 48 16.93 -0.86 -13.97
N GLY A 49 17.10 -2.09 -14.45
CA GLY A 49 18.24 -2.51 -15.27
C GLY A 49 17.97 -2.58 -16.77
N GLY A 50 17.08 -1.75 -17.32
CA GLY A 50 16.68 -1.83 -18.74
C GLY A 50 16.06 -3.20 -19.07
N ASP A 51 16.76 -4.00 -19.86
CA ASP A 51 16.35 -5.35 -20.26
C ASP A 51 16.16 -6.31 -19.07
N LYS A 52 16.92 -6.10 -17.99
CA LYS A 52 16.80 -6.92 -16.75
C LYS A 52 15.57 -6.54 -15.91
N GLY A 53 14.90 -5.44 -16.23
CA GLY A 53 13.78 -4.91 -15.46
C GLY A 53 14.13 -4.63 -13.99
N TRP A 54 13.19 -4.93 -13.09
CA TRP A 54 13.35 -4.81 -11.63
C TRP A 54 14.07 -6.02 -11.06
N TYR A 55 15.35 -6.14 -11.38
CA TYR A 55 16.14 -7.35 -11.17
C TYR A 55 16.25 -7.79 -9.70
N LEU A 56 16.19 -6.86 -8.74
CA LEU A 56 16.24 -7.16 -7.30
C LEU A 56 14.87 -7.48 -6.67
N LYS A 57 13.78 -7.45 -7.44
CA LYS A 57 12.41 -7.50 -6.89
C LYS A 57 12.15 -8.73 -6.01
N HIS A 58 12.68 -9.89 -6.40
CA HIS A 58 12.50 -11.17 -5.71
C HIS A 58 13.71 -11.61 -4.88
N ASP A 59 14.78 -10.81 -4.88
CA ASP A 59 15.99 -11.11 -4.14
C ASP A 59 15.81 -10.84 -2.64
N GLN A 60 16.59 -11.53 -1.83
CA GLN A 60 16.67 -11.25 -0.40
C GLN A 60 17.52 -10.00 -0.14
N PRO A 61 17.17 -9.17 0.85
CA PRO A 61 16.08 -9.33 1.83
C PRO A 61 14.72 -8.75 1.39
N TRP A 62 14.61 -8.20 0.17
CA TRP A 62 13.46 -7.44 -0.30
C TRP A 62 12.18 -8.26 -0.37
N TRP A 63 12.30 -9.52 -0.82
CA TRP A 63 11.16 -10.43 -0.88
C TRP A 63 10.62 -10.80 0.50
N PHE A 64 11.50 -11.02 1.47
CA PHE A 64 11.09 -11.27 2.86
C PHE A 64 10.36 -10.06 3.46
N LEU A 65 10.91 -8.85 3.28
CA LEU A 65 10.30 -7.61 3.76
C LEU A 65 8.93 -7.35 3.12
N TYR A 66 8.76 -7.67 1.84
CA TYR A 66 7.45 -7.63 1.20
C TYR A 66 6.45 -8.59 1.84
N ARG A 67 6.85 -9.84 2.07
CA ARG A 67 5.93 -10.91 2.51
C ARG A 67 5.56 -10.83 3.99
N PHE A 68 6.51 -10.43 4.83
CA PHE A 68 6.41 -10.51 6.29
C PHE A 68 6.63 -9.17 6.99
N GLY A 69 7.13 -8.14 6.29
CA GLY A 69 7.50 -6.87 6.91
C GLY A 69 6.34 -6.07 7.49
N THR A 70 5.10 -6.41 7.17
CA THR A 70 3.91 -5.76 7.75
C THR A 70 3.47 -6.41 9.08
N ILE A 71 3.99 -7.59 9.45
CA ILE A 71 3.58 -8.34 10.64
C ILE A 71 3.88 -7.57 11.95
N PRO A 72 5.05 -6.93 12.15
CA PRO A 72 5.32 -6.21 13.39
C PRO A 72 4.31 -5.10 13.69
N GLY A 73 3.86 -4.36 12.66
CA GLY A 73 2.82 -3.35 12.81
C GLY A 73 1.46 -3.93 13.19
N LEU A 74 1.11 -5.12 12.68
CA LEU A 74 -0.12 -5.82 13.04
C LEU A 74 -0.06 -6.27 14.49
N ILE A 75 1.07 -6.86 14.91
CA ILE A 75 1.29 -7.29 16.29
C ILE A 75 1.15 -6.08 17.24
N LEU A 76 1.77 -4.94 16.91
CA LEU A 76 1.64 -3.72 17.72
C LEU A 76 0.17 -3.26 17.80
N SER A 77 -0.55 -3.28 16.69
CA SER A 77 -1.96 -2.86 16.63
C SER A 77 -2.86 -3.76 17.48
N LEU A 78 -2.68 -5.09 17.42
CA LEU A 78 -3.41 -6.07 18.24
C LEU A 78 -3.00 -5.98 19.73
N SER A 79 -1.73 -5.68 20.00
CA SER A 79 -1.24 -5.44 21.36
C SER A 79 -1.86 -4.18 21.95
N ALA A 80 -1.97 -3.11 21.16
CA ALA A 80 -2.66 -1.88 21.54
C ALA A 80 -4.14 -2.12 21.83
N LEU A 81 -4.83 -2.88 20.97
CA LEU A 81 -6.21 -3.32 21.20
C LEU A 81 -6.36 -4.08 22.53
N THR A 82 -5.42 -4.98 22.82
CA THR A 82 -5.37 -5.74 24.07
C THR A 82 -5.15 -4.82 25.28
N VAL A 83 -4.23 -3.87 25.20
CA VAL A 83 -3.97 -2.90 26.28
C VAL A 83 -5.18 -1.98 26.49
N CYS A 84 -5.90 -1.59 25.43
CA CYS A 84 -7.15 -0.85 25.54
C CYS A 84 -8.20 -1.65 26.34
N TYR A 85 -8.38 -2.94 26.01
CA TYR A 85 -9.26 -3.83 26.78
C TYR A 85 -8.82 -3.96 28.24
N LEU A 86 -7.54 -4.27 28.48
CA LEU A 86 -7.01 -4.40 29.84
C LEU A 86 -7.18 -3.11 30.64
N GLY A 87 -7.02 -1.94 30.02
CA GLY A 87 -7.25 -0.65 30.65
C GLY A 87 -8.72 -0.36 31.00
N MET A 88 -9.68 -1.14 30.50
CA MET A 88 -11.10 -1.08 30.87
C MET A 88 -11.48 -2.09 31.96
N VAL A 89 -10.71 -3.17 32.12
CA VAL A 89 -11.02 -4.26 33.07
C VAL A 89 -10.06 -4.37 34.25
N LYS A 90 -8.85 -3.81 34.15
CA LYS A 90 -7.79 -3.84 35.17
C LYS A 90 -7.26 -2.42 35.40
N THR A 91 -7.36 -1.94 36.64
CA THR A 91 -6.93 -0.60 37.05
C THR A 91 -5.46 -0.32 36.75
N GLY A 92 -4.58 -1.33 36.89
CA GLY A 92 -3.15 -1.21 36.60
C GLY A 92 -2.81 -0.86 35.13
N PHE A 93 -3.70 -1.15 34.18
CA PHE A 93 -3.51 -0.82 32.76
C PHE A 93 -4.16 0.50 32.33
N SER A 94 -5.02 1.08 33.17
CA SER A 94 -5.75 2.32 32.88
C SER A 94 -4.83 3.47 32.39
N PRO A 95 -3.64 3.71 32.98
CA PRO A 95 -2.76 4.79 32.53
C PRO A 95 -2.20 4.61 31.10
N TYR A 96 -2.18 3.38 30.59
CA TYR A 96 -1.69 3.07 29.24
C TYR A 96 -2.81 3.10 28.18
N ARG A 97 -4.07 3.08 28.61
CA ARG A 97 -5.25 2.99 27.74
C ARG A 97 -5.26 4.06 26.65
N ARG A 98 -5.00 5.32 27.03
CA ARG A 98 -4.96 6.43 26.07
C ARG A 98 -3.86 6.25 25.02
N HIS A 99 -2.66 5.89 25.44
CA HIS A 99 -1.53 5.70 24.52
C HIS A 99 -1.77 4.53 23.57
N ALA A 100 -2.31 3.42 24.09
CA ALA A 100 -2.72 2.29 23.28
C ALA A 100 -3.83 2.69 22.28
N LEU A 101 -4.78 3.52 22.70
CA LEU A 101 -5.83 4.01 21.81
C LEU A 101 -5.27 4.90 20.69
N VAL A 102 -4.29 5.77 20.99
CA VAL A 102 -3.60 6.56 19.95
C VAL A 102 -2.95 5.63 18.92
N VAL A 103 -2.21 4.61 19.35
CA VAL A 103 -1.56 3.63 18.46
C VAL A 103 -2.60 2.91 17.61
N LEU A 104 -3.65 2.37 18.24
CA LEU A 104 -4.72 1.62 17.58
C LEU A 104 -5.45 2.48 16.55
N LEU A 105 -5.88 3.68 16.93
CA LEU A 105 -6.60 4.59 16.03
C LEU A 105 -5.68 5.12 14.92
N THR A 106 -4.38 5.29 15.17
CA THR A 106 -3.41 5.64 14.11
C THR A 106 -3.31 4.50 13.08
N ALA A 107 -3.26 3.25 13.53
CA ALA A 107 -3.25 2.08 12.65
C ALA A 107 -4.51 2.02 11.78
N VAL A 108 -5.68 2.16 12.41
CA VAL A 108 -6.99 2.03 11.75
C VAL A 108 -7.29 3.23 10.85
N ILE A 109 -7.24 4.45 11.40
CA ILE A 109 -7.59 5.67 10.67
C ILE A 109 -6.50 6.03 9.68
N GLY A 110 -5.24 6.09 10.13
CA GLY A 110 -4.13 6.49 9.27
C GLY A 110 -3.79 5.43 8.23
N GLY A 111 -3.45 4.22 8.67
CA GLY A 111 -3.03 3.14 7.78
C GLY A 111 -4.20 2.49 7.03
N GLY A 112 -5.22 2.04 7.75
CA GLY A 112 -6.35 1.29 7.18
C GLY A 112 -7.24 2.16 6.30
N VAL A 113 -7.77 3.26 6.84
CA VAL A 113 -8.76 4.10 6.17
C VAL A 113 -8.10 5.09 5.22
N LEU A 114 -7.32 6.03 5.74
CA LEU A 114 -6.79 7.14 4.93
C LEU A 114 -5.83 6.65 3.85
N VAL A 115 -4.80 5.88 4.20
CA VAL A 115 -3.81 5.42 3.22
C VAL A 115 -4.39 4.34 2.31
N ASN A 116 -4.92 3.24 2.86
CA ASN A 116 -5.26 2.06 2.04
C ASN A 116 -6.69 2.05 1.45
N ALA A 117 -7.69 2.65 2.10
CA ALA A 117 -9.07 2.62 1.62
C ALA A 117 -9.45 3.88 0.82
N VAL A 118 -8.91 5.04 1.19
CA VAL A 118 -9.21 6.32 0.55
C VAL A 118 -8.13 6.65 -0.48
N LEU A 119 -6.95 7.08 -0.03
CA LEU A 119 -5.96 7.67 -0.94
C LEU A 119 -5.51 6.65 -2.00
N LYS A 120 -5.15 5.42 -1.60
CA LYS A 120 -4.68 4.41 -2.54
C LYS A 120 -5.71 4.02 -3.62
N THR A 121 -7.00 4.08 -3.31
CA THR A 121 -8.07 3.75 -4.25
C THR A 121 -8.37 4.90 -5.20
N TYR A 122 -8.28 6.14 -4.72
CA TYR A 122 -8.79 7.31 -5.45
C TYR A 122 -7.69 8.25 -5.98
N TRP A 123 -6.42 8.08 -5.61
CA TRP A 123 -5.35 9.02 -6.04
C TRP A 123 -4.93 8.81 -7.50
N GLY A 124 -4.92 7.56 -7.95
CA GLY A 124 -4.65 7.20 -9.34
C GLY A 124 -3.19 7.37 -9.78
N ARG A 125 -2.22 7.37 -8.86
CA ARG A 125 -0.80 7.51 -9.20
C ARG A 125 -0.22 6.17 -9.70
N PRO A 126 0.32 6.11 -10.94
CA PRO A 126 0.98 4.90 -11.46
C PRO A 126 2.21 4.52 -10.63
N ARG A 127 2.53 3.23 -10.54
CA ARG A 127 3.75 2.75 -9.88
C ARG A 127 4.99 3.00 -10.75
N PRO A 128 6.20 3.03 -10.18
CA PRO A 128 7.43 3.11 -10.98
C PRO A 128 7.47 2.09 -12.13
N ARG A 129 7.19 0.81 -11.87
CA ARG A 129 7.18 -0.22 -12.92
C ARG A 129 6.10 -0.05 -14.01
N GLU A 130 5.17 0.89 -13.83
CA GLU A 130 4.06 1.16 -14.74
C GLU A 130 4.31 2.41 -15.60
N ILE A 131 5.38 3.19 -15.37
CA ILE A 131 5.66 4.41 -16.14
C ILE A 131 6.55 4.16 -17.36
N VAL A 132 6.42 5.01 -18.38
CA VAL A 132 7.17 4.93 -19.66
C VAL A 132 8.68 4.81 -19.46
N GLU A 133 9.25 5.59 -18.53
CA GLU A 133 10.68 5.63 -18.23
C GLU A 133 11.24 4.28 -17.75
N PHE A 134 10.39 3.42 -17.17
CA PHE A 134 10.76 2.08 -16.69
C PHE A 134 10.06 0.98 -17.49
N SER A 135 9.87 1.21 -18.79
CA SER A 135 9.25 0.29 -19.76
C SER A 135 7.76 0.00 -19.55
N GLY A 136 7.08 0.82 -18.75
CA GLY A 136 5.63 0.81 -18.58
C GLY A 136 4.87 1.75 -19.54
N GLU A 137 3.60 2.02 -19.29
CA GLU A 137 2.71 2.65 -20.27
C GLU A 137 2.15 3.99 -19.80
N ALA A 138 2.17 4.22 -18.49
CA ALA A 138 1.61 5.39 -17.89
C ALA A 138 2.60 6.57 -17.88
N GLY A 139 2.07 7.78 -17.95
CA GLY A 139 2.86 8.98 -17.67
C GLY A 139 3.26 9.05 -16.19
N PHE A 140 4.47 9.52 -15.91
CA PHE A 140 4.87 9.84 -14.55
C PHE A 140 3.99 10.96 -13.97
N LEU A 141 3.50 10.76 -12.75
CA LEU A 141 2.79 11.77 -11.98
C LEU A 141 3.54 12.07 -10.68
N GLN A 142 3.66 13.34 -10.33
CA GLN A 142 4.08 13.80 -9.01
C GLN A 142 2.97 13.59 -7.96
N PRO A 143 3.28 13.57 -6.65
CA PRO A 143 2.27 13.40 -5.62
C PRO A 143 1.10 14.37 -5.73
N ASN A 144 1.35 15.63 -6.07
CA ASN A 144 0.32 16.67 -6.20
C ASN A 144 -0.53 16.56 -7.47
N GLN A 145 -0.21 15.64 -8.39
CA GLN A 145 -0.98 15.40 -9.61
C GLN A 145 -1.86 14.16 -9.41
N ARG A 146 -3.17 14.31 -9.66
CA ARG A 146 -4.11 13.18 -9.60
C ARG A 146 -4.17 12.47 -10.93
N GLY A 147 -4.15 11.14 -10.89
CA GLY A 147 -4.50 10.31 -12.04
C GLY A 147 -5.97 9.90 -11.99
N ASN A 148 -6.32 8.91 -12.80
CA ASN A 148 -7.68 8.38 -12.84
C ASN A 148 -7.93 7.47 -11.62
N PRO A 149 -9.00 7.71 -10.84
CA PRO A 149 -9.37 6.82 -9.73
C PRO A 149 -9.47 5.36 -10.17
N GLY A 150 -8.95 4.43 -9.36
CA GLY A 150 -8.90 3.01 -9.70
C GLY A 150 -7.83 2.61 -10.73
N GLN A 151 -7.07 3.55 -11.30
CA GLN A 151 -5.93 3.30 -12.18
C GLN A 151 -4.64 3.79 -11.51
N GLY A 152 -3.72 2.89 -11.14
CA GLY A 152 -2.50 3.26 -10.43
C GLY A 152 -2.71 3.34 -8.90
N GLN A 153 -1.91 2.56 -8.18
CA GLN A 153 -2.03 2.40 -6.72
C GLN A 153 -0.67 2.56 -6.02
N SER A 154 0.13 3.53 -6.45
CA SER A 154 1.41 3.85 -5.83
C SER A 154 1.24 4.77 -4.61
N PHE A 155 0.38 5.79 -4.67
CA PHE A 155 0.32 6.80 -3.62
C PHE A 155 -0.81 6.54 -2.60
N PRO A 156 -0.53 6.61 -1.29
CA PRO A 156 0.76 6.48 -0.61
C PRO A 156 1.21 5.01 -0.41
N CYS A 157 2.42 4.82 0.11
CA CYS A 157 2.94 3.50 0.43
C CYS A 157 2.22 2.85 1.63
N GLY A 158 1.24 1.98 1.35
CA GLY A 158 0.50 1.24 2.39
C GLY A 158 1.31 0.16 3.14
N HIS A 159 2.39 -0.38 2.55
CA HIS A 159 3.27 -1.30 3.32
C HIS A 159 4.07 -0.55 4.39
N CYS A 160 4.51 0.67 4.06
CA CYS A 160 5.33 1.49 4.93
C CYS A 160 4.60 1.92 6.20
N THR A 161 3.27 2.09 6.15
CA THR A 161 2.47 2.49 7.31
C THR A 161 2.59 1.49 8.45
N MET A 162 2.83 0.21 8.16
CA MET A 162 2.98 -0.84 9.18
C MET A 162 4.31 -0.75 9.95
N GLY A 163 5.31 -0.03 9.43
CA GLY A 163 6.47 0.39 10.21
C GLY A 163 6.21 1.71 10.94
N PHE A 164 5.62 2.69 10.26
CA PHE A 164 5.36 4.01 10.85
C PHE A 164 4.30 4.01 11.96
N VAL A 165 3.47 2.98 12.10
CA VAL A 165 2.49 2.84 13.19
C VAL A 165 3.11 2.77 14.60
N PHE A 166 4.45 2.61 14.69
CA PHE A 166 5.20 2.70 15.94
C PHE A 166 5.50 4.16 16.35
N ILE A 167 5.38 5.15 15.45
CA ILE A 167 5.63 6.57 15.74
C ILE A 167 4.84 7.11 16.95
N PRO A 168 3.55 6.78 17.14
CA PRO A 168 2.81 7.25 18.30
C PRO A 168 3.41 6.80 19.65
N LEU A 169 4.31 5.82 19.67
CA LEU A 169 5.03 5.43 20.90
C LEU A 169 5.90 6.57 21.45
N PHE A 170 6.32 7.56 20.65
CA PHE A 170 6.98 8.76 21.16
C PHE A 170 6.16 9.48 22.23
N TYR A 171 4.83 9.37 22.21
CA TYR A 171 3.97 9.98 23.23
C TYR A 171 4.06 9.30 24.60
N LEU A 172 4.65 8.11 24.70
CA LEU A 172 4.96 7.47 25.98
C LEU A 172 6.16 8.12 26.70
N TYR A 173 6.85 9.11 26.12
CA TYR A 173 8.11 9.64 26.62
C TYR A 173 8.08 10.06 28.10
N ARG A 174 7.00 10.73 28.53
CA ARG A 174 6.82 11.18 29.92
C ARG A 174 6.64 10.02 30.91
N ARG A 175 6.30 8.82 30.44
CA ARG A 175 5.98 7.65 31.26
C ARG A 175 7.02 6.55 31.17
N HIS A 176 7.53 6.28 29.97
CA HIS A 176 8.53 5.25 29.66
C HIS A 176 9.47 5.74 28.57
N LYS A 177 10.47 6.56 28.96
CA LYS A 177 11.42 7.19 28.03
C LYS A 177 12.08 6.19 27.08
N THR A 178 12.56 5.06 27.60
CA THR A 178 13.25 4.03 26.80
C THR A 178 12.32 3.44 25.75
N ILE A 179 11.10 3.04 26.13
CA ILE A 179 10.11 2.48 25.19
C ILE A 179 9.72 3.52 24.13
N ALA A 180 9.55 4.77 24.54
CA ALA A 180 9.15 5.84 23.63
C ALA A 180 10.22 6.13 22.57
N ILE A 181 11.48 6.28 22.98
CA ILE A 181 12.59 6.54 22.06
C ILE A 181 12.86 5.30 21.21
N ALA A 182 13.01 4.12 21.81
CA ALA A 182 13.32 2.90 21.08
C ALA A 182 12.20 2.53 20.10
N GLY A 183 10.93 2.57 20.55
CA GLY A 183 9.78 2.24 19.73
C GLY A 183 9.54 3.26 18.61
N GLY A 184 9.57 4.55 18.93
CA GLY A 184 9.39 5.60 17.93
C GLY A 184 10.49 5.61 16.88
N THR A 185 11.75 5.51 17.29
CA THR A 185 12.90 5.43 16.37
C THR A 185 12.88 4.14 15.55
N PHE A 186 12.54 3.00 16.17
CA PHE A 186 12.31 1.76 15.43
C PHE A 186 11.25 1.96 14.35
N GLY A 187 10.15 2.65 14.64
CA GLY A 187 9.12 2.97 13.66
C GLY A 187 9.60 3.77 12.46
N LEU A 188 10.40 4.81 12.71
CA LEU A 188 10.99 5.64 11.65
C LEU A 188 11.93 4.82 10.75
N VAL A 189 12.86 4.07 11.37
CA VAL A 189 13.84 3.26 10.64
C VAL A 189 13.15 2.12 9.90
N TYR A 190 12.28 1.38 10.57
CA TYR A 190 11.61 0.22 10.01
C TYR A 190 10.63 0.61 8.88
N GLY A 191 9.84 1.66 9.06
CA GLY A 191 8.99 2.18 7.98
C GLY A 191 9.80 2.64 6.77
N GLY A 192 10.97 3.24 7.00
CA GLY A 192 11.94 3.56 5.95
C GLY A 192 12.50 2.34 5.23
N ILE A 193 12.90 1.28 5.95
CA ILE A 193 13.38 0.02 5.38
C ILE A 193 12.28 -0.66 4.53
N LEU A 194 11.04 -0.69 5.03
CA LEU A 194 9.91 -1.19 4.25
C LEU A 194 9.69 -0.35 2.99
N GLY A 195 9.81 0.97 3.09
CA GLY A 195 9.75 1.86 1.93
C GLY A 195 10.84 1.59 0.90
N ALA A 196 12.09 1.46 1.33
CA ALA A 196 13.22 1.12 0.48
C ALA A 196 12.96 -0.21 -0.26
N ALA A 197 12.50 -1.26 0.45
CA ALA A 197 12.17 -2.53 -0.18
C ALA A 197 11.10 -2.38 -1.28
N ARG A 198 10.12 -1.50 -1.09
CA ARG A 198 9.08 -1.26 -2.10
C ARG A 198 9.54 -0.39 -3.27
N ILE A 199 10.49 0.50 -3.06
CA ILE A 199 11.15 1.27 -4.13
C ILE A 199 11.98 0.33 -4.99
N VAL A 200 12.80 -0.54 -4.37
CA VAL A 200 13.61 -1.56 -5.06
C VAL A 200 12.75 -2.48 -5.94
N GLN A 201 11.52 -2.76 -5.51
CA GLN A 201 10.57 -3.60 -6.24
C GLN A 201 9.79 -2.85 -7.34
N GLY A 202 10.04 -1.56 -7.52
CA GLY A 202 9.33 -0.70 -8.46
C GLY A 202 7.86 -0.47 -8.12
N ALA A 203 7.50 -0.61 -6.84
CA ALA A 203 6.12 -0.56 -6.38
C ALA A 203 5.69 0.82 -5.85
N HIS A 204 6.63 1.61 -5.33
CA HIS A 204 6.38 2.92 -4.75
C HIS A 204 7.53 3.87 -5.07
N PHE A 205 7.23 5.16 -5.26
CA PHE A 205 8.24 6.21 -5.37
C PHE A 205 8.72 6.66 -3.98
N PHE A 206 9.83 7.39 -3.91
CA PHE A 206 10.36 7.95 -2.67
C PHE A 206 9.33 8.83 -1.94
N THR A 207 8.68 9.73 -2.67
CA THR A 207 7.64 10.60 -2.10
C THR A 207 6.42 9.83 -1.59
N ASP A 208 6.08 8.67 -2.17
CA ASP A 208 4.98 7.83 -1.64
C ASP A 208 5.28 7.35 -0.21
N VAL A 209 6.56 7.09 0.10
CA VAL A 209 7.03 6.67 1.44
C VAL A 209 6.99 7.85 2.42
N ILE A 210 7.49 9.02 1.99
CA ILE A 210 7.49 10.23 2.83
C ILE A 210 6.07 10.68 3.18
N TRP A 211 5.15 10.64 2.21
CA TRP A 211 3.74 10.96 2.49
C TRP A 211 3.08 9.94 3.43
N SER A 212 3.41 8.64 3.32
CA SER A 212 2.96 7.66 4.32
C SER A 212 3.46 7.96 5.73
N LEU A 213 4.74 8.34 5.88
CA LEU A 213 5.29 8.80 7.16
C LEU A 213 4.51 10.02 7.69
N GLY A 214 4.35 11.02 6.83
CA GLY A 214 3.66 12.27 7.14
C GLY A 214 2.23 12.05 7.61
N ILE A 215 1.43 11.29 6.86
CA ILE A 215 0.03 10.98 7.19
C ILE A 215 -0.06 10.26 8.54
N ILE A 216 0.75 9.23 8.76
CA ILE A 216 0.72 8.46 10.01
C ILE A 216 1.09 9.34 11.20
N ALA A 217 2.13 10.16 11.07
CA ALA A 217 2.55 11.05 12.14
C ALA A 217 1.53 12.18 12.38
N MET A 218 0.92 12.76 11.34
CA MET A 218 -0.12 13.79 11.47
C MET A 218 -1.38 13.22 12.13
N VAL A 219 -1.80 12.00 11.78
CA VAL A 219 -2.92 11.33 12.46
C VAL A 219 -2.60 11.10 13.93
N ALA A 220 -1.38 10.68 14.25
CA ALA A 220 -0.94 10.51 15.64
C ALA A 220 -1.00 11.82 16.43
N VAL A 221 -0.55 12.93 15.85
CA VAL A 221 -0.64 14.28 16.44
C VAL A 221 -2.09 14.69 16.64
N ALA A 222 -2.92 14.58 15.60
CA ALA A 222 -4.33 14.95 15.66
C ALA A 222 -5.07 14.17 16.76
N LEU A 223 -4.85 12.86 16.84
CA LEU A 223 -5.42 12.02 17.89
C LEU A 223 -4.92 12.41 19.28
N ASN A 224 -3.61 12.52 19.46
CA ASN A 224 -3.01 12.71 20.77
C ASN A 224 -3.21 14.12 21.34
N ASP A 225 -3.09 15.15 20.50
CA ASP A 225 -3.01 16.55 20.94
C ASP A 225 -4.28 17.36 20.69
N LEU A 226 -5.20 16.91 19.82
CA LEU A 226 -6.45 17.61 19.51
C LEU A 226 -7.71 16.84 19.94
N LEU A 227 -7.82 15.58 19.51
CA LEU A 227 -9.08 14.82 19.65
C LEU A 227 -9.23 14.18 21.03
N LEU A 228 -8.26 13.38 21.46
CA LEU A 228 -8.35 12.61 22.70
C LEU A 228 -8.32 13.45 24.00
N PRO A 229 -7.64 14.61 24.10
CA PRO A 229 -7.76 15.47 25.27
C PRO A 229 -9.22 15.90 25.58
N ARG A 230 -10.02 16.15 24.54
CA ARG A 230 -11.42 16.61 24.65
C ARG A 230 -12.38 15.55 25.18
N VAL A 231 -12.03 14.29 24.98
CA VAL A 231 -12.79 13.12 25.46
C VAL A 231 -12.13 12.46 26.66
N SER A 232 -11.27 13.19 27.38
CA SER A 232 -10.46 12.65 28.48
C SER A 232 -11.30 12.06 29.63
N SER A 233 -12.52 12.57 29.85
CA SER A 233 -13.48 12.02 30.81
C SER A 233 -13.89 10.57 30.50
N LEU A 234 -13.90 10.17 29.22
CA LEU A 234 -14.21 8.79 28.80
C LEU A 234 -13.06 7.81 29.10
N PHE A 235 -11.86 8.29 29.46
CA PHE A 235 -10.72 7.45 29.78
C PHE A 235 -10.59 7.09 31.27
N TRP A 236 -11.43 7.69 32.12
CA TRP A 236 -11.51 7.42 33.55
C TRP A 236 -12.86 6.76 33.87
N VAL A 237 -13.02 5.53 33.39
CA VAL A 237 -14.15 4.70 33.78
C VAL A 237 -13.63 3.72 34.81
N ASP A 238 -14.26 3.68 35.99
CA ASP A 238 -14.06 2.61 36.96
C ASP A 238 -14.19 1.27 36.23
N GLY A 239 -13.25 0.36 36.48
CA GLY A 239 -13.15 -0.88 35.72
C GLY A 239 -14.52 -1.59 35.65
N VAL A 240 -14.87 -2.14 34.49
CA VAL A 240 -16.21 -2.76 34.29
C VAL A 240 -16.41 -3.89 35.30
N GLN A 241 -17.17 -3.62 36.38
CA GLN A 241 -17.37 -4.56 37.49
C GLN A 241 -18.44 -5.61 37.17
N HIS A 242 -19.49 -5.24 36.42
CA HIS A 242 -20.58 -6.14 36.10
C HIS A 242 -20.18 -7.23 35.10
N ARG A 243 -20.31 -8.49 35.52
CA ARG A 243 -19.92 -9.70 34.76
C ARG A 243 -20.51 -9.75 33.35
N LYS A 244 -21.79 -9.41 33.15
CA LYS A 244 -22.44 -9.37 31.83
C LYS A 244 -21.84 -8.32 30.89
N LYS A 245 -21.58 -7.10 31.39
CA LYS A 245 -20.91 -6.03 30.62
C LYS A 245 -19.48 -6.43 30.24
N LYS A 246 -18.78 -7.14 31.12
CA LYS A 246 -17.44 -7.66 30.86
C LYS A 246 -17.45 -8.70 29.73
N TYR A 247 -18.37 -9.68 29.74
CA TYR A 247 -18.47 -10.66 28.65
C TYR A 247 -18.80 -10.01 27.30
N ALA A 248 -19.75 -9.06 27.27
CA ALA A 248 -20.07 -8.31 26.06
C ALA A 248 -18.84 -7.55 25.53
N LEU A 249 -18.11 -6.85 26.40
CA LEU A 249 -16.88 -6.16 26.03
C LEU A 249 -15.84 -7.15 25.47
N THR A 250 -15.58 -8.27 26.15
CA THR A 250 -14.64 -9.30 25.68
C THR A 250 -15.02 -9.82 24.29
N ALA A 251 -16.30 -10.14 24.07
CA ALA A 251 -16.80 -10.58 22.77
C ALA A 251 -16.57 -9.51 21.68
N THR A 252 -16.87 -8.24 21.96
CA THR A 252 -16.58 -7.13 21.03
C THR A 252 -15.10 -7.03 20.70
N MET A 253 -14.21 -7.12 21.69
CA MET A 253 -12.77 -7.06 21.46
C MET A 253 -12.25 -8.23 20.62
N ILE A 254 -12.79 -9.43 20.81
CA ILE A 254 -12.48 -10.61 19.99
C ILE A 254 -12.95 -10.40 18.55
N VAL A 255 -14.18 -9.92 18.35
CA VAL A 255 -14.71 -9.62 17.01
C VAL A 255 -13.86 -8.56 16.32
N LEU A 256 -13.47 -7.49 17.02
CA LEU A 256 -12.58 -6.46 16.48
C LEU A 256 -11.20 -7.02 16.11
N ALA A 257 -10.61 -7.87 16.95
CA ALA A 257 -9.33 -8.52 16.66
C ALA A 257 -9.44 -9.42 15.42
N LEU A 258 -10.48 -10.25 15.35
CA LEU A 258 -10.76 -11.11 14.20
C LEU A 258 -10.99 -10.30 12.93
N LEU A 259 -11.75 -9.21 13.01
CA LEU A 259 -12.00 -8.31 11.89
C LEU A 259 -10.70 -7.66 11.41
N MET A 260 -9.86 -7.15 12.32
CA MET A 260 -8.57 -6.56 11.98
C MET A 260 -7.65 -7.58 11.32
N THR A 261 -7.57 -8.80 11.85
CA THR A 261 -6.78 -9.89 11.27
C THR A 261 -7.35 -10.31 9.92
N MET A 262 -8.67 -10.43 9.77
CA MET A 262 -9.31 -10.77 8.50
C MET A 262 -9.01 -9.70 7.44
N LEU A 263 -9.23 -8.43 7.74
CA LEU A 263 -8.94 -7.31 6.82
C LEU A 263 -7.46 -7.25 6.43
N TYR A 264 -6.56 -7.60 7.36
CA TYR A 264 -5.13 -7.72 7.06
C TYR A 264 -4.84 -8.89 6.11
N LEU A 265 -5.47 -10.05 6.33
CA LEU A 265 -5.22 -11.26 5.55
C LEU A 265 -5.85 -11.21 4.14
N THR A 266 -6.99 -10.53 3.97
CA THR A 266 -7.71 -10.44 2.68
C THR A 266 -7.14 -9.38 1.74
N ARG A 267 -6.37 -8.42 2.24
CA ARG A 267 -5.77 -7.34 1.44
C ARG A 267 -4.32 -7.60 1.03
N ARG A 268 -3.90 -8.86 0.89
CA ARG A 268 -2.57 -9.17 0.33
C ARG A 268 -2.55 -8.85 -1.17
N PRO A 269 -1.70 -7.93 -1.64
CA PRO A 269 -1.62 -7.62 -3.05
C PRO A 269 -1.08 -8.83 -3.81
N PHE A 270 -1.79 -9.20 -4.87
CA PHE A 270 -1.38 -10.21 -5.83
C PHE A 270 -0.83 -9.51 -7.07
N PHE A 271 0.36 -9.92 -7.50
CA PHE A 271 0.96 -9.44 -8.74
C PHE A 271 1.77 -10.55 -9.39
N GLU A 272 1.39 -10.90 -10.60
CA GLU A 272 2.08 -11.88 -11.44
C GLU A 272 2.27 -11.28 -12.82
N ALA A 273 3.46 -11.46 -13.39
CA ALA A 273 3.80 -10.94 -14.70
C ALA A 273 4.36 -12.09 -15.52
N ASP A 274 3.65 -12.43 -16.58
CA ASP A 274 4.00 -13.52 -17.49
C ASP A 274 4.40 -12.94 -18.85
N MET A 275 5.42 -13.52 -19.47
CA MET A 275 5.84 -13.15 -20.82
C MET A 275 5.78 -14.36 -21.74
N TYR A 276 5.20 -14.16 -22.93
CA TYR A 276 5.07 -15.19 -23.95
C TYR A 276 5.56 -14.65 -25.30
N ALA A 277 6.27 -15.49 -26.06
CA ALA A 277 6.62 -15.17 -27.43
C ALA A 277 5.41 -15.34 -28.35
N LEU A 278 5.20 -14.42 -29.29
CA LEU A 278 4.15 -14.50 -30.31
C LEU A 278 4.70 -15.17 -31.57
N SER A 279 4.01 -16.19 -32.05
CA SER A 279 4.33 -16.84 -33.32
C SER A 279 3.63 -16.13 -34.47
N ILE A 280 4.17 -14.99 -34.90
CA ILE A 280 3.58 -14.17 -35.98
C ILE A 280 3.91 -14.81 -37.32
N GLY A 281 2.90 -15.42 -37.96
CA GLY A 281 3.01 -15.91 -39.34
C GLY A 281 3.19 -14.78 -40.37
N PRO A 282 3.73 -15.08 -41.56
CA PRO A 282 3.96 -14.09 -42.61
C PRO A 282 2.68 -13.42 -43.13
N ASP A 283 1.55 -14.13 -43.09
CA ASP A 283 0.25 -13.65 -43.58
C ASP A 283 -0.67 -13.09 -42.49
N THR A 284 -0.17 -12.95 -41.26
CA THR A 284 -0.98 -12.44 -40.14
C THR A 284 -1.28 -10.96 -40.32
N ARG A 285 -2.58 -10.60 -40.36
CA ARG A 285 -3.09 -9.21 -40.46
C ARG A 285 -3.77 -8.71 -39.19
N ALA A 286 -4.18 -9.62 -38.30
CA ALA A 286 -4.69 -9.24 -37.00
C ALA A 286 -4.19 -10.16 -35.89
N ILE A 287 -3.89 -9.59 -34.72
CA ILE A 287 -3.65 -10.33 -33.48
C ILE A 287 -4.85 -10.07 -32.57
N ILE A 288 -5.58 -11.13 -32.24
CA ILE A 288 -6.76 -11.06 -31.36
C ILE A 288 -6.37 -11.70 -30.03
N ILE A 289 -6.35 -10.93 -28.97
CA ILE A 289 -6.06 -11.42 -27.62
C ILE A 289 -7.37 -11.55 -26.86
N ARG A 290 -7.69 -12.80 -26.51
CA ARG A 290 -8.86 -13.17 -25.73
C ARG A 290 -8.45 -13.44 -24.31
N SER A 291 -9.08 -12.78 -23.33
CA SER A 291 -8.87 -13.08 -21.91
C SER A 291 -10.19 -13.33 -21.19
N ASP A 292 -10.17 -14.26 -20.24
CA ASP A 292 -11.25 -14.52 -19.30
C ASP A 292 -11.30 -13.52 -18.13
N LEU A 293 -10.25 -12.70 -17.97
CA LEU A 293 -10.20 -11.58 -17.02
C LEU A 293 -10.38 -10.23 -17.72
N ASN A 294 -10.91 -9.26 -16.97
CA ASN A 294 -11.04 -7.89 -17.46
C ASN A 294 -9.67 -7.27 -17.75
N ILE A 295 -9.45 -6.91 -19.00
CA ILE A 295 -8.24 -6.20 -19.44
C ILE A 295 -8.46 -4.70 -19.20
N ARG A 296 -7.75 -4.12 -18.23
CA ARG A 296 -7.87 -2.70 -17.87
C ARG A 296 -6.93 -1.78 -18.62
N SER A 297 -5.81 -2.31 -19.10
CA SER A 297 -4.84 -1.54 -19.89
C SER A 297 -4.30 -2.37 -21.04
N LYS A 298 -4.08 -1.69 -22.16
CA LYS A 298 -3.45 -2.19 -23.37
C LYS A 298 -2.36 -1.22 -23.75
N THR A 299 -1.12 -1.66 -23.91
CA THR A 299 -0.27 -0.98 -24.89
C THR A 299 0.40 -1.86 -25.90
N LEU A 300 0.62 -1.22 -27.03
CA LEU A 300 1.28 -1.76 -28.19
C LEU A 300 2.57 -0.96 -28.35
N ARG A 301 3.70 -1.68 -28.38
CA ARG A 301 5.03 -1.12 -28.62
C ARG A 301 5.60 -1.77 -29.87
N PHE A 302 6.22 -0.96 -30.71
CA PHE A 302 7.01 -1.44 -31.84
C PHE A 302 8.49 -1.28 -31.49
N THR A 303 9.29 -2.30 -31.74
CA THR A 303 10.71 -2.27 -31.36
C THR A 303 11.58 -2.90 -32.46
N PRO A 304 12.70 -2.27 -32.86
CA PRO A 304 13.61 -2.83 -33.84
C PRO A 304 14.22 -4.15 -33.33
N ARG A 305 14.29 -5.17 -34.20
CA ARG A 305 15.00 -6.45 -33.97
C ARG A 305 14.45 -7.37 -32.86
N GLU A 306 13.26 -7.14 -32.33
CA GLU A 306 12.62 -8.10 -31.42
C GLU A 306 11.76 -9.15 -32.13
N LYS A 307 11.72 -10.38 -31.61
CA LYS A 307 10.65 -11.33 -31.97
C LYS A 307 9.40 -10.94 -31.19
N GLY A 308 8.26 -10.82 -31.85
CA GLY A 308 7.03 -10.36 -31.21
C GLY A 308 6.72 -11.11 -29.91
N ARG A 309 6.29 -10.39 -28.88
CA ARG A 309 6.01 -10.95 -27.54
C ARG A 309 4.83 -10.23 -26.89
N ILE A 310 4.22 -10.91 -25.94
CA ILE A 310 3.13 -10.39 -25.11
C ILE A 310 3.52 -10.54 -23.64
N SER A 311 3.39 -9.44 -22.89
CA SER A 311 3.60 -9.37 -21.44
C SER A 311 2.27 -9.11 -20.78
N ILE A 312 1.88 -9.99 -19.86
CA ILE A 312 0.58 -9.97 -19.19
C ILE A 312 0.84 -9.75 -17.73
N GLN A 313 0.38 -8.61 -17.23
CA GLN A 313 0.50 -8.25 -15.83
C GLN A 313 -0.86 -8.43 -15.17
N THR A 314 -0.98 -9.47 -14.35
CA THR A 314 -2.19 -9.66 -13.54
C THR A 314 -1.99 -9.05 -12.16
N GLN A 315 -2.93 -8.20 -11.75
CA GLN A 315 -2.91 -7.54 -10.45
C GLN A 315 -4.25 -7.62 -9.74
N GLY A 316 -4.23 -7.80 -8.42
CA GLY A 316 -5.44 -7.96 -7.64
C GLY A 316 -5.19 -8.12 -6.15
N PHE A 317 -6.21 -8.61 -5.44
CA PHE A 317 -6.14 -8.93 -4.01
C PHE A 317 -6.66 -10.33 -3.76
N GLY A 318 -5.77 -11.21 -3.29
CA GLY A 318 -6.04 -12.62 -3.09
C GLY A 318 -5.99 -13.03 -1.62
N TRP A 319 -6.70 -14.11 -1.30
CA TRP A 319 -6.62 -14.79 -0.01
C TRP A 319 -5.25 -15.47 0.19
N ILE A 320 -4.97 -15.95 1.40
CA ILE A 320 -3.73 -16.69 1.71
C ILE A 320 -3.56 -17.88 0.76
N ASN A 321 -2.35 -18.01 0.18
CA ASN A 321 -2.01 -19.01 -0.84
C ASN A 321 -2.84 -18.94 -2.12
N ALA A 322 -3.47 -17.78 -2.39
CA ALA A 322 -4.08 -17.55 -3.67
C ALA A 322 -2.99 -17.56 -4.75
N ALA A 323 -3.20 -18.37 -5.78
CA ALA A 323 -2.30 -18.50 -6.91
C ALA A 323 -3.11 -18.32 -8.18
N LEU A 324 -2.51 -17.71 -9.18
CA LEU A 324 -3.04 -17.66 -10.52
C LEU A 324 -2.09 -18.48 -11.38
N GLN A 325 -2.63 -19.29 -12.27
CA GLN A 325 -1.84 -19.86 -13.35
C GLN A 325 -2.47 -19.41 -14.66
N LEU A 326 -1.74 -18.62 -15.42
CA LEU A 326 -2.19 -18.20 -16.74
C LEU A 326 -1.78 -19.26 -17.77
N LYS A 327 -2.78 -19.94 -18.33
CA LYS A 327 -2.60 -20.81 -19.49
C LYS A 327 -2.79 -19.97 -20.75
N HIS A 328 -1.79 -20.00 -21.62
CA HIS A 328 -1.85 -19.35 -22.93
C HIS A 328 -1.97 -20.41 -24.03
N GLN A 329 -2.78 -20.12 -25.04
CA GLN A 329 -2.85 -20.90 -26.28
C GLN A 329 -2.82 -19.95 -27.46
N GLN A 330 -2.05 -20.29 -28.49
CA GLN A 330 -1.97 -19.53 -29.73
C GLN A 330 -2.52 -20.40 -30.86
N LYS A 331 -3.46 -19.85 -31.63
CA LYS A 331 -4.03 -20.51 -32.80
C LYS A 331 -4.04 -19.55 -33.96
N GLN A 332 -3.49 -19.97 -35.08
CA GLN A 332 -3.65 -19.26 -36.35
C GLN A 332 -5.03 -19.61 -36.92
N ASP A 333 -5.86 -18.60 -37.18
CA ASP A 333 -7.19 -18.72 -37.76
C ASP A 333 -7.27 -17.82 -39.01
N GLY A 334 -6.93 -18.40 -40.15
CA GLY A 334 -6.72 -17.64 -41.40
C GLY A 334 -5.64 -16.57 -41.23
N GLN A 335 -6.00 -15.30 -41.46
CA GLN A 335 -5.11 -14.14 -41.31
C GLN A 335 -5.06 -13.60 -39.86
N ASN A 336 -5.76 -14.24 -38.92
CA ASN A 336 -5.80 -13.82 -37.53
C ASN A 336 -4.94 -14.74 -36.66
N LEU A 337 -4.06 -14.17 -35.84
CA LEU A 337 -3.42 -14.88 -34.74
C LEU A 337 -4.26 -14.68 -33.48
N VAL A 338 -4.93 -15.73 -33.03
CA VAL A 338 -5.75 -15.70 -31.81
C VAL A 338 -4.94 -16.20 -30.63
N VAL A 339 -4.71 -15.32 -29.65
CA VAL A 339 -4.04 -15.64 -28.39
C VAL A 339 -5.10 -15.72 -27.30
N THR A 340 -5.38 -16.92 -26.80
CA THR A 340 -6.36 -17.14 -25.73
C THR A 340 -5.64 -17.28 -24.40
N LEU A 341 -6.05 -16.48 -23.43
CA LEU A 341 -5.55 -16.42 -22.07
C LEU A 341 -6.63 -16.94 -21.14
N ASN A 342 -6.35 -18.05 -20.47
CA ASN A 342 -7.23 -18.66 -19.49
C ASN A 342 -6.58 -18.62 -18.11
N SER A 343 -7.29 -18.04 -17.16
CA SER A 343 -6.85 -17.76 -15.81
C SER A 343 -7.34 -18.86 -14.87
N MET A 344 -6.46 -19.77 -14.49
CA MET A 344 -6.80 -20.76 -13.46
C MET A 344 -6.45 -20.21 -12.08
N THR A 345 -7.46 -19.72 -11.37
CA THR A 345 -7.30 -19.23 -9.99
C THR A 345 -7.41 -20.36 -8.99
N LYS A 346 -6.44 -20.48 -8.08
CA LYS A 346 -6.54 -21.27 -6.85
C LYS A 346 -6.79 -20.32 -5.69
N GLY A 347 -7.89 -20.52 -4.94
CA GLY A 347 -8.27 -19.66 -3.82
C GLY A 347 -9.20 -18.51 -4.21
N TYR A 348 -9.44 -17.60 -3.28
CA TYR A 348 -10.36 -16.47 -3.47
C TYR A 348 -9.61 -15.20 -3.85
N PHE A 349 -10.11 -14.48 -4.84
CA PHE A 349 -9.67 -13.13 -5.19
C PHE A 349 -10.85 -12.18 -5.08
N SER A 350 -10.65 -11.06 -4.39
CA SER A 350 -11.68 -10.00 -4.28
C SER A 350 -11.75 -9.15 -5.54
N GLU A 351 -10.60 -8.96 -6.20
CA GLU A 351 -10.47 -8.27 -7.48
C GLU A 351 -9.30 -8.87 -8.25
N LEU A 352 -9.45 -9.03 -9.57
CA LEU A 352 -8.39 -9.39 -10.50
C LEU A 352 -8.55 -8.57 -11.78
N ASN A 353 -7.47 -7.93 -12.21
CA ASN A 353 -7.42 -7.14 -13.44
C ASN A 353 -6.13 -7.48 -14.18
N GLN A 354 -6.20 -7.46 -15.51
CA GLN A 354 -5.05 -7.68 -16.37
C GLN A 354 -4.65 -6.41 -17.11
N GLY A 355 -3.35 -6.17 -17.20
CA GLY A 355 -2.74 -5.28 -18.18
C GLY A 355 -2.03 -6.12 -19.23
N VAL A 356 -2.23 -5.78 -20.50
CA VAL A 356 -1.64 -6.50 -21.63
C VAL A 356 -0.72 -5.55 -22.41
N THR A 357 0.58 -5.83 -22.38
CA THR A 357 1.59 -5.12 -23.18
C THR A 357 2.03 -6.02 -24.32
N ILE A 358 1.91 -5.55 -25.54
CA ILE A 358 2.25 -6.30 -26.75
C ILE A 358 3.42 -5.58 -27.39
N ILE A 359 4.52 -6.30 -27.57
CA ILE A 359 5.73 -5.77 -28.19
C ILE A 359 5.86 -6.49 -29.53
N LEU A 360 5.73 -5.75 -30.61
CA LEU A 360 5.82 -6.26 -31.97
C LEU A 360 7.07 -5.70 -32.65
N PRO A 361 7.64 -6.41 -33.63
CA PRO A 361 8.68 -5.83 -34.46
C PRO A 361 8.10 -4.75 -35.39
N GLU A 362 8.93 -3.77 -35.70
CA GLU A 362 8.52 -2.58 -36.47
C GLU A 362 8.10 -2.92 -37.92
N ASP A 363 8.61 -4.03 -38.47
CA ASP A 363 8.27 -4.55 -39.79
C ASP A 363 6.78 -4.97 -39.91
N VAL A 364 6.11 -5.20 -38.78
CA VAL A 364 4.69 -5.57 -38.77
C VAL A 364 3.74 -4.42 -38.46
N GLN A 365 4.28 -3.22 -38.19
CA GLN A 365 3.51 -2.07 -37.72
C GLN A 365 2.38 -1.67 -38.68
N ASP A 366 2.66 -1.66 -39.98
CA ASP A 366 1.69 -1.23 -41.00
C ASP A 366 0.77 -2.36 -41.48
N ARG A 367 1.07 -3.62 -41.12
CA ARG A 367 0.32 -4.80 -41.58
C ARG A 367 -0.56 -5.47 -40.53
N VAL A 368 -0.23 -5.33 -39.24
CA VAL A 368 -0.89 -6.05 -38.16
C VAL A 368 -1.74 -5.12 -37.30
N SER A 369 -3.05 -5.37 -37.28
CA SER A 369 -3.96 -4.77 -36.31
C SER A 369 -4.04 -5.60 -35.03
N VAL A 370 -4.24 -4.97 -33.87
CA VAL A 370 -4.35 -5.69 -32.59
C VAL A 370 -5.71 -5.43 -31.96
N ARG A 371 -6.45 -6.50 -31.65
CA ARG A 371 -7.76 -6.44 -30.97
C ARG A 371 -7.71 -7.19 -29.64
N LEU A 372 -8.46 -6.69 -28.66
CA LEU A 372 -8.65 -7.33 -27.37
C LEU A 372 -10.13 -7.71 -27.23
N GLU A 373 -10.36 -8.91 -26.76
CA GLU A 373 -11.70 -9.43 -26.48
C GLU A 373 -11.69 -10.00 -25.06
N THR A 374 -12.67 -9.61 -24.24
CA THR A 374 -12.91 -10.27 -22.95
C THR A 374 -14.07 -11.23 -23.13
N PHE A 375 -13.87 -12.49 -22.78
CA PHE A 375 -14.94 -13.49 -22.72
C PHE A 375 -15.20 -13.86 -21.27
N ARG A 376 -16.42 -14.32 -20.97
CA ARG A 376 -16.80 -14.80 -19.64
C ARG A 376 -17.12 -16.27 -19.68
#